data_AF-A0A3Q7YDY0-F1
#
_entry.id   AF-A0A3Q7YDY0-F1
#
_cell.length_a   1.000
_cell.length_b   1.000
_cell.length_c   1.000
_cell.angle_alpha   90.00
_cell.angle_beta   90.00
_cell.angle_gamma   90.00
#
_symmetry.space_group_name_H-M   'P 1'
#
loop_
_entity.id
_entity.type
_entity.pdbx_description
1 polymer ?
#
loop_
_entity_poly.entity_id
_entity_poly.type
_entity_poly.pdbx_seq_one_letter_code
_entity_poly.pdbx_strand_id
1 'polypeptide(L)'
;MKPRVDYNTLTKLLRLFEPNPDVLEALKGSGIKVSLGTRNDDVKVIASSVSAANQWVNTNIAPYSQVNFTWIVLGNEIIPGIGVNYGRNGDNLPSPQNVISLYKKCGIKLLRLFEPNPDVLEALKGSGIEVSLGTRNDDVKVIASSVSAANQWVNTNIAPYSQVNFTWIVLGNEIIPGAEGVFATQAMQNMKEALISIGLTNTKVTTSFFLAGLASSYPPSAGAFTDEVAEVMKDVTAFLLQNDAPLMANVYPYFPYASNPAEIKLDYALFQSKVAPVTDGSLKYDNLFDAMVDAVYSALEKIDAGNVSLVIGETGWPTAGNGAITNTENAKAYNSNLIKHVESGVGTPKRPGQNIDVFIFAMFNENLKAAGVEQNWGLFYPNTTAVYPLLQC
;
A
#
# COMPACT_ATOMS: atom_id res chain seq x y z
N MET A 1 14.83 11.08 40.69
CA MET A 1 14.46 12.11 39.69
C MET A 1 14.89 11.60 38.32
N LYS A 2 13.94 11.14 37.49
CA LYS A 2 14.21 10.81 36.08
C LYS A 2 14.18 12.13 35.28
N PRO A 3 15.10 12.37 34.33
CA PRO A 3 15.10 13.61 33.56
C PRO A 3 13.83 13.69 32.71
N ARG A 4 13.11 14.81 32.82
CA ARG A 4 12.13 15.26 31.82
C ARG A 4 12.89 15.59 30.54
N VAL A 5 12.50 14.99 29.42
CA VAL A 5 12.91 15.48 28.09
C VAL A 5 11.99 16.65 27.75
N ASP A 6 12.59 17.83 27.64
CA ASP A 6 11.99 19.06 27.14
C ASP A 6 11.95 18.99 25.60
N TYR A 7 10.76 19.12 25.02
CA TYR A 7 10.51 19.03 23.57
C TYR A 7 10.87 20.31 22.80
N ASN A 8 11.44 21.33 23.44
CA ASN A 8 11.73 22.63 22.82
C ASN A 8 13.13 22.82 22.20
N THR A 9 13.86 21.73 21.89
CA THR A 9 15.08 21.80 21.07
C THR A 9 15.05 20.75 19.96
N LEU A 10 14.23 20.96 18.93
CA LEU A 10 14.34 20.20 17.68
C LEU A 10 15.69 20.52 17.00
N THR A 11 16.74 19.81 17.44
CA THR A 11 17.95 19.66 16.63
C THR A 11 17.53 18.88 15.40
N LYS A 12 17.49 19.55 14.24
CA LYS A 12 17.09 18.97 12.95
C LYS A 12 17.94 17.72 12.69
N LEU A 13 17.30 16.55 12.73
CA LEU A 13 17.86 15.28 12.25
C LEU A 13 17.60 15.24 10.75
N LEU A 14 18.67 15.27 9.94
CA LEU A 14 18.60 15.05 8.51
C LEU A 14 18.68 13.54 8.24
N ARG A 15 17.72 13.03 7.47
CA ARG A 15 17.70 11.63 7.06
C ARG A 15 18.20 11.51 5.63
N LEU A 16 19.18 10.63 5.42
CA LEU A 16 19.64 10.21 4.11
C LEU A 16 19.28 8.74 3.95
N PHE A 17 18.54 8.38 2.90
CA PHE A 17 18.07 7.01 2.71
C PHE A 17 19.18 6.06 2.24
N GLU A 18 20.19 6.58 1.56
CA GLU A 18 21.37 5.84 1.14
C GLU A 18 22.63 6.74 1.17
N PRO A 19 23.85 6.17 1.13
CA PRO A 19 25.08 6.96 1.02
C PRO A 19 25.12 7.77 -0.28
N ASN A 20 25.14 9.09 -0.13
CA ASN A 20 25.33 10.03 -1.24
C ASN A 20 26.61 10.86 -0.98
N PRO A 21 27.70 10.62 -1.72
CA PRO A 21 28.97 11.32 -1.52
C PRO A 21 28.87 12.85 -1.55
N ASP A 22 28.12 13.41 -2.48
CA ASP A 22 28.02 14.87 -2.66
C ASP A 22 27.31 15.51 -1.46
N VAL A 23 26.22 14.89 -1.00
CA VAL A 23 25.47 15.36 0.17
C VAL A 23 26.29 15.19 1.46
N LEU A 24 26.99 14.06 1.62
CA LEU A 24 27.83 13.80 2.78
C LEU A 24 29.03 14.74 2.83
N GLU A 25 29.63 15.09 1.68
CA GLU A 25 30.69 16.09 1.60
C GLU A 25 30.18 17.46 2.04
N ALA A 26 29.00 17.88 1.57
CA ALA A 26 28.38 19.15 1.95
C ALA A 26 28.01 19.22 3.45
N LEU A 27 27.81 18.09 4.12
CA LEU A 27 27.44 18.03 5.54
C LEU A 27 28.64 18.07 6.49
N LYS A 28 29.87 17.94 6.00
CA LYS A 28 31.08 17.97 6.84
C LYS A 28 31.15 19.27 7.64
N GLY A 29 31.27 19.14 8.97
CA GLY A 29 31.39 20.28 9.88
C GLY A 29 30.11 21.09 10.08
N SER A 30 28.99 20.70 9.46
CA SER A 30 27.71 21.42 9.58
C SER A 30 27.06 21.33 10.97
N GLY A 31 27.42 20.31 11.75
CA GLY A 31 26.78 20.00 13.05
C GLY A 31 25.39 19.38 12.95
N ILE A 32 24.82 19.27 11.74
CA ILE A 32 23.52 18.62 11.49
C ILE A 32 23.63 17.14 11.83
N LYS A 33 22.73 16.65 12.69
CA LYS A 33 22.64 15.21 13.00
C LYS A 33 22.13 14.46 11.78
N VAL A 34 22.79 13.36 11.43
CA VAL A 34 22.43 12.54 10.26
C VAL A 34 21.99 11.15 10.69
N SER A 35 20.86 10.68 10.16
CA SER A 35 20.51 9.25 10.11
C SER A 35 20.75 8.77 8.69
N LEU A 36 21.63 7.79 8.50
CA LEU A 36 22.02 7.27 7.18
C LEU A 36 21.49 5.85 6.99
N GLY A 37 20.66 5.63 5.98
CA GLY A 37 20.26 4.30 5.51
C GLY A 37 21.33 3.65 4.64
N THR A 38 21.32 2.32 4.56
CA THR A 38 22.12 1.55 3.60
C THR A 38 21.28 1.23 2.38
N ARG A 39 21.88 0.94 1.22
CA ARG A 39 21.11 0.39 0.10
C ARG A 39 20.56 -0.99 0.50
N ASN A 40 19.45 -1.40 -0.13
CA ASN A 40 18.88 -2.73 0.08
C ASN A 40 19.87 -3.85 -0.30
N ASP A 41 20.63 -3.66 -1.38
CA ASP A 41 21.65 -4.62 -1.82
C ASP A 41 22.81 -4.75 -0.82
N ASP A 42 23.09 -3.69 -0.06
CA ASP A 42 24.14 -3.70 0.95
C ASP A 42 23.74 -4.53 2.18
N VAL A 43 22.45 -4.71 2.47
CA VAL A 43 21.99 -5.41 3.69
C VAL A 43 22.52 -6.83 3.75
N LYS A 44 22.39 -7.59 2.65
CA LYS A 44 22.88 -8.97 2.57
C LYS A 44 24.40 -9.03 2.68
N VAL A 45 25.11 -8.06 2.11
CA VAL A 45 26.56 -7.97 2.18
C VAL A 45 27.02 -7.64 3.60
N ILE A 46 26.44 -6.63 4.24
CA ILE A 46 26.73 -6.24 5.62
C ILE A 46 26.44 -7.40 6.58
N ALA A 47 25.34 -8.12 6.40
CA ALA A 47 24.96 -9.26 7.23
C ALA A 47 25.85 -10.50 7.03
N SER A 48 26.64 -10.56 5.95
CA SER A 48 27.43 -11.75 5.60
C SER A 48 28.61 -12.01 6.54
N SER A 49 29.22 -10.96 7.09
CA SER A 49 30.34 -11.06 8.05
C SER A 49 30.67 -9.71 8.68
N VAL A 50 31.35 -9.75 9.83
CA VAL A 50 31.92 -8.55 10.47
C VAL A 50 32.89 -7.82 9.53
N SER A 51 33.67 -8.56 8.75
CA SER A 51 34.60 -7.99 7.77
C SER A 51 33.88 -7.20 6.68
N ALA A 52 32.76 -7.71 6.18
CA ALA A 52 31.95 -7.02 5.17
C ALA A 52 31.25 -5.77 5.74
N ALA A 53 30.76 -5.83 6.98
CA ALA A 53 30.25 -4.66 7.68
C ALA A 53 31.31 -3.57 7.87
N ASN A 54 32.52 -3.95 8.30
CA ASN A 54 33.66 -3.02 8.43
C ASN A 54 34.05 -2.40 7.09
N GLN A 55 34.05 -3.19 6.02
CA GLN A 55 34.33 -2.69 4.68
C GLN A 55 33.28 -1.66 4.26
N TRP A 56 31.99 -1.93 4.47
CA TRP A 56 30.93 -0.99 4.16
C TRP A 56 31.07 0.33 4.94
N VAL A 57 31.39 0.27 6.25
CA VAL A 57 31.67 1.46 7.08
C VAL A 57 32.86 2.25 6.55
N ASN A 58 33.95 1.56 6.17
CA ASN A 58 35.15 2.22 5.63
C ASN A 58 34.90 2.91 4.30
N THR A 59 33.95 2.42 3.50
CA THR A 59 33.57 3.03 2.22
C THR A 59 32.58 4.18 2.41
N ASN A 60 31.58 4.04 3.27
CA ASN A 60 30.42 4.93 3.28
C ASN A 60 30.38 5.92 4.46
N ILE A 61 31.14 5.65 5.53
CA ILE A 61 31.13 6.48 6.75
C ILE A 61 32.50 7.13 6.98
N ALA A 62 33.57 6.32 6.99
CA ALA A 62 34.91 6.78 7.36
C ALA A 62 35.42 8.00 6.56
N PRO A 63 35.16 8.14 5.24
CA PRO A 63 35.58 9.31 4.47
C PRO A 63 34.90 10.63 4.89
N TYR A 64 33.78 10.52 5.63
CA TYR A 64 32.93 11.63 6.04
C TYR A 64 32.93 11.80 7.56
N SER A 65 34.05 11.56 8.23
CA SER A 65 34.20 11.59 9.70
C SER A 65 33.81 12.93 10.37
N GLN A 66 33.69 14.01 9.60
CA GLN A 66 33.22 15.32 10.06
C GLN A 66 31.69 15.50 10.00
N VAL A 67 30.95 14.51 9.49
CA VAL A 67 29.49 14.44 9.52
C VAL A 67 29.04 13.84 10.85
N ASN A 68 28.01 14.43 11.47
CA ASN A 68 27.47 13.97 12.75
C ASN A 68 26.48 12.82 12.56
N PHE A 69 26.98 11.64 12.20
CA PHE A 69 26.15 10.43 12.11
C PHE A 69 25.64 10.00 13.49
N THR A 70 24.33 9.88 13.63
CA THR A 70 23.64 9.49 14.86
C THR A 70 23.01 8.09 14.77
N TRP A 71 22.61 7.68 13.57
CA TRP A 71 22.03 6.37 13.29
C TRP A 71 22.52 5.85 11.96
N ILE A 72 22.84 4.55 11.89
CA ILE A 72 22.95 3.81 10.64
C ILE A 72 21.76 2.85 10.59
N VAL A 73 20.93 2.99 9.56
CA VAL A 73 19.73 2.16 9.36
C VAL A 73 20.07 1.12 8.29
N LEU A 74 20.01 -0.16 8.63
CA LEU A 74 20.26 -1.23 7.66
C LEU A 74 19.05 -1.43 6.76
N GLY A 75 19.31 -1.39 5.46
CA GLY A 75 18.32 -1.35 4.40
C GLY A 75 17.84 0.06 4.17
N ASN A 76 17.26 0.29 3.00
CA ASN A 76 16.29 1.34 2.94
C ASN A 76 15.20 0.91 3.93
N GLU A 77 14.73 1.83 4.78
CA GLU A 77 13.31 1.74 5.10
C GLU A 77 12.62 1.53 3.75
N ILE A 78 11.87 0.45 3.62
CA ILE A 78 10.95 0.29 2.49
C ILE A 78 10.13 1.57 2.54
N ILE A 79 10.46 2.58 1.72
CA ILE A 79 9.61 3.77 1.62
C ILE A 79 8.30 3.17 1.18
N PRO A 80 7.25 3.21 2.02
CA PRO A 80 6.01 2.55 1.67
C PRO A 80 5.57 3.11 0.33
N GLY A 81 5.34 2.21 -0.62
CA GLY A 81 5.07 2.59 -1.98
C GLY A 81 3.69 3.19 -2.08
N ILE A 82 3.63 4.44 -2.54
CA ILE A 82 2.39 5.00 -3.07
C ILE A 82 2.22 4.45 -4.48
N GLY A 83 1.22 3.59 -4.64
CA GLY A 83 0.72 3.13 -5.91
C GLY A 83 -0.52 3.87 -6.36
N VAL A 84 -0.92 3.63 -7.61
CA VAL A 84 -2.19 4.12 -8.14
C VAL A 84 -2.90 2.97 -8.84
N ASN A 85 -4.19 2.81 -8.55
CA ASN A 85 -5.05 1.84 -9.22
C ASN A 85 -5.28 2.27 -10.68
N TYR A 86 -4.97 1.38 -11.63
CA TYR A 86 -5.28 1.59 -13.04
C TYR A 86 -6.57 0.84 -13.40
N GLY A 87 -7.70 1.44 -13.03
CA GLY A 87 -8.98 0.92 -13.46
C GLY A 87 -9.35 1.38 -14.88
N ARG A 88 -10.22 0.58 -15.51
CA ARG A 88 -10.43 0.55 -16.97
C ARG A 88 -11.90 0.59 -17.37
N ASN A 89 -12.80 0.89 -16.44
CA ASN A 89 -14.24 1.00 -16.71
C ASN A 89 -14.57 2.37 -17.34
N GLY A 90 -13.98 2.65 -18.50
CA GLY A 90 -14.27 3.85 -19.27
C GLY A 90 -14.01 3.64 -20.76
N ASP A 91 -14.84 4.26 -21.61
CA ASP A 91 -14.73 4.18 -23.08
C ASP A 91 -13.93 5.35 -23.70
N ASN A 92 -13.46 6.28 -22.87
CA ASN A 92 -12.74 7.49 -23.26
C ASN A 92 -11.30 7.57 -22.71
N LEU A 93 -10.79 6.49 -22.13
CA LEU A 93 -9.48 6.43 -21.48
C LEU A 93 -8.32 6.42 -22.50
N PRO A 94 -7.13 6.93 -22.14
CA PRO A 94 -5.95 6.83 -23.00
C PRO A 94 -5.54 5.39 -23.31
N SER A 95 -4.79 5.21 -24.40
CA SER A 95 -4.13 3.94 -24.70
C SER A 95 -3.21 3.51 -23.54
N PRO A 96 -3.08 2.20 -23.25
CA PRO A 96 -2.19 1.71 -22.20
C PRO A 96 -0.76 2.25 -22.24
N GLN A 97 -0.15 2.38 -23.42
CA GLN A 97 1.21 2.92 -23.58
C GLN A 97 1.35 4.35 -23.05
N ASN A 98 0.34 5.20 -23.33
CA ASN A 98 0.28 6.57 -22.82
C ASN A 98 0.08 6.59 -21.30
N VAL A 99 -0.73 5.68 -20.76
CA VAL A 99 -0.92 5.57 -19.30
C VAL A 99 0.36 5.11 -18.61
N ILE A 100 1.05 4.09 -19.11
CA ILE A 100 2.33 3.64 -18.53
C ILE A 100 3.39 4.75 -18.63
N SER A 101 3.41 5.51 -19.73
CA SER A 101 4.26 6.70 -19.86
C SER A 101 3.92 7.76 -18.83
N LEU A 102 2.64 7.97 -18.54
CA LEU A 102 2.18 8.89 -17.49
C LEU A 102 2.58 8.41 -16.09
N TYR A 103 2.44 7.11 -15.77
CA TYR A 103 2.94 6.53 -14.52
C TYR A 103 4.43 6.84 -14.32
N LYS A 104 5.25 6.57 -15.35
CA LYS A 104 6.69 6.88 -15.31
C LYS A 104 6.98 8.36 -15.16
N LYS A 105 6.26 9.20 -15.93
CA LYS A 105 6.41 10.67 -15.89
C LYS A 105 6.08 11.24 -14.51
N CYS A 106 5.06 10.69 -13.84
CA CYS A 106 4.65 11.09 -12.49
C CYS A 106 5.45 10.41 -11.36
N GLY A 107 6.44 9.56 -11.69
CA GLY A 107 7.23 8.83 -10.69
C GLY A 107 6.46 7.74 -9.93
N ILE A 108 5.30 7.30 -10.43
CA ILE A 108 4.50 6.24 -9.80
C ILE A 108 5.15 4.89 -10.08
N LYS A 109 5.55 4.17 -9.03
CA LYS A 109 6.29 2.90 -9.14
C LYS A 109 5.43 1.66 -8.95
N LEU A 110 4.28 1.77 -8.28
CA LEU A 110 3.35 0.67 -8.07
C LEU A 110 2.07 0.89 -8.87
N LEU A 111 1.64 -0.14 -9.59
CA LEU A 111 0.39 -0.15 -10.34
C LEU A 111 -0.46 -1.34 -9.90
N ARG A 112 -1.73 -1.09 -9.57
CA ARG A 112 -2.72 -2.16 -9.36
C ARG A 112 -3.68 -2.23 -10.54
N LEU A 113 -3.74 -3.37 -11.18
CA LEU A 113 -4.67 -3.72 -12.24
C LEU A 113 -5.65 -4.78 -11.72
N PHE A 114 -6.95 -4.59 -11.92
CA PHE A 114 -7.98 -5.43 -11.28
C PHE A 114 -8.23 -6.77 -11.97
N GLU A 115 -7.91 -6.86 -13.26
CA GLU A 115 -8.04 -8.08 -14.05
C GLU A 115 -6.99 -8.12 -15.17
N PRO A 116 -6.65 -9.29 -15.71
CA PRO A 116 -5.70 -9.38 -16.83
C PRO A 116 -6.19 -8.59 -18.05
N ASN A 117 -5.38 -7.63 -18.49
CA ASN A 117 -5.61 -6.90 -19.72
C ASN A 117 -4.36 -7.00 -20.61
N PRO A 118 -4.40 -7.76 -21.73
CA PRO A 118 -3.25 -7.97 -22.60
C PRO A 118 -2.56 -6.69 -23.07
N ASP A 119 -3.31 -5.66 -23.45
CA ASP A 119 -2.74 -4.41 -23.96
C ASP A 119 -2.00 -3.63 -22.86
N VAL A 120 -2.50 -3.68 -21.62
CA VAL A 120 -1.84 -3.08 -20.46
C VAL A 120 -0.59 -3.87 -20.07
N LEU A 121 -0.68 -5.19 -20.04
CA LEU A 121 0.46 -6.07 -19.72
C LEU A 121 1.57 -5.95 -20.78
N GLU A 122 1.21 -5.80 -22.06
CA GLU A 122 2.18 -5.53 -23.12
C GLU A 122 2.87 -4.17 -22.91
N ALA A 123 2.11 -3.12 -22.58
CA ALA A 123 2.67 -1.79 -22.29
C ALA A 123 3.57 -1.76 -21.04
N LEU A 124 3.39 -2.69 -20.10
CA LEU A 124 4.16 -2.80 -18.87
C LEU A 124 5.51 -3.50 -19.04
N LYS A 125 5.73 -4.25 -20.13
CA LYS A 125 6.99 -4.98 -20.38
C LYS A 125 8.18 -4.04 -20.32
N GLY A 126 9.15 -4.34 -19.45
CA GLY A 126 10.37 -3.54 -19.30
C GLY A 126 10.15 -2.13 -18.74
N SER A 127 8.95 -1.80 -18.24
CA SER A 127 8.65 -0.48 -17.67
C SER A 127 9.37 -0.22 -16.34
N GLY A 128 9.66 -1.29 -15.59
CA GLY A 128 10.20 -1.24 -14.23
C GLY A 128 9.15 -0.95 -13.14
N ILE A 129 7.88 -0.76 -13.53
CA ILE A 129 6.76 -0.58 -12.59
C ILE A 129 6.42 -1.94 -11.96
N GLU A 130 6.28 -1.95 -10.64
CA GLU A 130 5.80 -3.10 -9.87
C GLU A 130 4.28 -3.24 -10.00
N VAL A 131 3.82 -4.46 -10.27
CA VAL A 131 2.45 -4.74 -10.65
C VAL A 131 1.78 -5.63 -9.61
N SER A 132 0.67 -5.12 -9.07
CA SER A 132 -0.38 -5.92 -8.43
C SER A 132 -1.42 -6.27 -9.48
N LEU A 133 -1.56 -7.55 -9.82
CA LEU A 133 -2.52 -8.04 -10.80
C LEU A 133 -3.62 -8.84 -10.10
N GLY A 134 -4.85 -8.37 -10.20
CA GLY A 134 -6.05 -9.08 -9.78
C GLY A 134 -6.50 -10.15 -10.77
N THR A 135 -7.18 -11.17 -10.26
CA THR A 135 -8.03 -12.04 -11.07
C THR A 135 -9.43 -11.45 -11.18
N ARG A 136 -10.21 -11.88 -12.18
CA ARG A 136 -11.66 -11.70 -12.10
C ARG A 136 -12.21 -12.48 -10.92
N ASN A 137 -13.32 -12.03 -10.33
CA ASN A 137 -13.99 -12.76 -9.24
C ASN A 137 -14.46 -14.14 -9.74
N ASP A 138 -14.99 -14.21 -10.96
CA ASP A 138 -15.44 -15.47 -11.59
C ASP A 138 -14.30 -16.49 -11.81
N ASP A 139 -13.05 -16.03 -11.95
CA ASP A 139 -11.90 -16.91 -12.12
C ASP A 139 -11.53 -17.63 -10.82
N VAL A 140 -11.84 -17.05 -9.65
CA VAL A 140 -11.35 -17.54 -8.34
C VAL A 140 -11.78 -18.98 -8.11
N LYS A 141 -13.05 -19.30 -8.37
CA LYS A 141 -13.58 -20.67 -8.24
C LYS A 141 -12.92 -21.65 -9.21
N VAL A 142 -12.64 -21.20 -10.44
CA VAL A 142 -11.98 -22.03 -11.45
C VAL A 142 -10.54 -22.32 -11.06
N ILE A 143 -9.79 -21.30 -10.61
CA ILE A 143 -8.42 -21.45 -10.11
C ILE A 143 -8.38 -22.38 -8.89
N ALA A 144 -9.34 -22.27 -7.97
CA ALA A 144 -9.46 -23.16 -6.81
C ALA A 144 -9.70 -24.64 -7.19
N SER A 145 -10.30 -24.91 -8.35
CA SER A 145 -10.71 -26.28 -8.72
C SER A 145 -9.54 -27.26 -8.92
N SER A 146 -8.38 -26.78 -9.36
CA SER A 146 -7.18 -27.60 -9.54
C SER A 146 -5.94 -26.75 -9.86
N VAL A 147 -4.76 -27.31 -9.57
CA VAL A 147 -3.47 -26.74 -10.03
C VAL A 147 -3.40 -26.62 -11.55
N SER A 148 -3.99 -27.57 -12.29
CA SER A 148 -4.06 -27.50 -13.76
C SER A 148 -4.84 -26.28 -14.27
N ALA A 149 -5.95 -25.92 -13.60
CA ALA A 149 -6.70 -24.71 -13.92
C ALA A 149 -5.91 -23.44 -13.59
N ALA A 150 -5.21 -23.42 -12.46
CA ALA A 150 -4.31 -22.32 -12.11
C ALA A 150 -3.15 -22.18 -13.12
N ASN A 151 -2.55 -23.29 -13.55
CA ASN A 151 -1.53 -23.31 -14.60
C ASN A 151 -2.05 -22.73 -15.92
N GLN A 152 -3.27 -23.09 -16.32
CA GLN A 152 -3.89 -22.52 -17.52
C GLN A 152 -4.07 -21.00 -17.40
N TRP A 153 -4.53 -20.52 -16.24
CA TRP A 153 -4.67 -19.10 -15.98
C TRP A 153 -3.31 -18.38 -16.04
N VAL A 154 -2.29 -18.92 -15.37
CA VAL A 154 -0.91 -18.37 -15.36
C VAL A 154 -0.29 -18.37 -16.76
N ASN A 155 -0.45 -19.45 -17.53
CA ASN A 155 0.07 -19.54 -18.90
C ASN A 155 -0.60 -18.57 -19.87
N THR A 156 -1.82 -18.14 -19.56
CA THR A 156 -2.56 -17.16 -20.38
C THR A 156 -2.20 -15.73 -19.97
N ASN A 157 -2.15 -15.45 -18.67
CA ASN A 157 -2.18 -14.09 -18.13
C ASN A 157 -0.83 -13.59 -17.60
N ILE A 158 0.12 -14.49 -17.32
CA ILE A 158 1.40 -14.16 -16.68
C ILE A 158 2.58 -14.54 -17.58
N ALA A 159 2.67 -15.82 -17.98
CA ALA A 159 3.81 -16.36 -18.70
C ALA A 159 4.19 -15.58 -20.00
N PRO A 160 3.24 -15.07 -20.81
CA PRO A 160 3.56 -14.27 -22.00
C PRO A 160 4.19 -12.90 -21.70
N TYR A 161 4.14 -12.46 -20.45
CA TYR A 161 4.56 -11.13 -19.99
C TYR A 161 5.73 -11.22 -19.00
N SER A 162 6.70 -12.10 -19.25
CA SER A 162 7.86 -12.34 -18.36
C SER A 162 8.74 -11.12 -18.06
N GLN A 163 8.59 -10.02 -18.81
CA GLN A 163 9.28 -8.74 -18.57
C GLN A 163 8.46 -7.77 -17.70
N VAL A 164 7.26 -8.15 -17.26
CA VAL A 164 6.44 -7.40 -16.31
C VAL A 164 6.86 -7.81 -14.89
N ASN A 165 7.01 -6.82 -14.01
CA ASN A 165 7.40 -7.06 -12.63
C ASN A 165 6.17 -7.36 -11.76
N PHE A 166 5.71 -8.62 -11.78
CA PHE A 166 4.58 -9.07 -10.96
C PHE A 166 4.99 -9.22 -9.49
N THR A 167 4.68 -8.21 -8.68
CA THR A 167 4.95 -8.22 -7.22
C THR A 167 3.83 -8.94 -6.48
N TRP A 168 2.56 -8.69 -6.83
CA TRP A 168 1.39 -9.31 -6.22
C TRP A 168 0.44 -9.90 -7.26
N ILE A 169 -0.07 -11.11 -6.97
CA ILE A 169 -1.28 -11.66 -7.61
C ILE A 169 -2.40 -11.66 -6.56
N VAL A 170 -3.50 -10.99 -6.87
CA VAL A 170 -4.63 -10.80 -5.95
C VAL A 170 -5.82 -11.64 -6.43
N LEU A 171 -6.20 -12.64 -5.66
CA LEU A 171 -7.34 -13.51 -5.96
C LEU A 171 -8.63 -12.74 -5.65
N GLY A 172 -9.29 -12.27 -6.70
CA GLY A 172 -10.50 -11.45 -6.65
C GLY A 172 -10.32 -10.04 -6.08
N ASN A 173 -11.39 -9.25 -6.15
CA ASN A 173 -11.51 -7.94 -5.51
C ASN A 173 -12.75 -7.93 -4.61
N GLU A 174 -12.57 -7.58 -3.33
CA GLU A 174 -13.62 -7.55 -2.31
C GLU A 174 -14.43 -8.85 -2.18
N ILE A 175 -13.80 -9.99 -2.50
CA ILE A 175 -14.45 -11.31 -2.41
C ILE A 175 -14.65 -11.80 -0.97
N ILE A 176 -14.09 -11.08 0.02
CA ILE A 176 -14.37 -11.28 1.44
C ILE A 176 -14.95 -9.95 1.95
N PRO A 177 -16.24 -9.90 2.35
CA PRO A 177 -17.14 -11.00 2.73
C PRO A 177 -18.00 -11.62 1.60
N GLY A 178 -17.65 -11.46 0.33
CA GLY A 178 -18.40 -12.00 -0.82
C GLY A 178 -18.50 -13.54 -0.90
N ALA A 179 -19.36 -14.03 -1.80
CA ALA A 179 -19.63 -15.46 -1.97
C ALA A 179 -18.41 -16.24 -2.47
N GLU A 180 -17.49 -15.58 -3.18
CA GLU A 180 -16.27 -16.17 -3.71
C GLU A 180 -15.19 -16.37 -2.63
N GLY A 181 -15.34 -15.75 -1.45
CA GLY A 181 -14.38 -15.79 -0.36
C GLY A 181 -14.06 -17.22 0.11
N VAL A 182 -15.04 -18.13 0.06
CA VAL A 182 -14.86 -19.55 0.42
C VAL A 182 -13.86 -20.29 -0.48
N PHE A 183 -13.58 -19.76 -1.68
CA PHE A 183 -12.62 -20.34 -2.62
C PHE A 183 -11.22 -19.70 -2.50
N ALA A 184 -11.07 -18.61 -1.75
CA ALA A 184 -9.85 -17.80 -1.73
C ALA A 184 -8.61 -18.61 -1.35
N THR A 185 -8.65 -19.36 -0.24
CA THR A 185 -7.48 -20.13 0.24
C THR A 185 -7.02 -21.16 -0.78
N GLN A 186 -7.93 -21.97 -1.34
CA GLN A 186 -7.57 -22.99 -2.32
C GLN A 186 -7.08 -22.36 -3.63
N ALA A 187 -7.69 -21.26 -4.07
CA ALA A 187 -7.23 -20.52 -5.24
C ALA A 187 -5.81 -19.96 -5.04
N MET A 188 -5.52 -19.40 -3.86
CA MET A 188 -4.19 -18.89 -3.53
C MET A 188 -3.12 -19.99 -3.52
N GLN A 189 -3.44 -21.16 -2.95
CA GLN A 189 -2.54 -22.32 -2.95
C GLN A 189 -2.21 -22.78 -4.38
N ASN A 190 -3.24 -23.01 -5.20
CA ASN A 190 -3.05 -23.45 -6.59
C ASN A 190 -2.31 -22.40 -7.42
N MET A 191 -2.62 -21.11 -7.23
CA MET A 191 -1.93 -20.00 -7.89
C MET A 191 -0.45 -19.94 -7.50
N LYS A 192 -0.12 -20.12 -6.22
CA LYS A 192 1.27 -20.11 -5.76
C LYS A 192 2.09 -21.23 -6.39
N GLU A 193 1.54 -22.44 -6.46
CA GLU A 193 2.19 -23.57 -7.13
C GLU A 193 2.39 -23.30 -8.63
N ALA A 194 1.37 -22.77 -9.31
CA ALA A 194 1.45 -22.43 -10.72
C ALA A 194 2.52 -21.36 -11.02
N LEU A 195 2.62 -20.31 -10.19
CA LEU A 195 3.66 -19.28 -10.32
C LEU A 195 5.07 -19.84 -10.09
N ILE A 196 5.25 -20.72 -9.11
CA ILE A 196 6.53 -21.40 -8.86
C ILE A 196 6.95 -22.23 -10.08
N SER A 197 6.00 -22.91 -10.74
CA SER A 197 6.28 -23.75 -11.91
C SER A 197 6.88 -22.99 -13.10
N ILE A 198 6.62 -21.68 -13.20
CA ILE A 198 7.18 -20.79 -14.23
C ILE A 198 8.33 -19.92 -13.72
N GLY A 199 8.84 -20.18 -12.50
CA GLY A 199 10.00 -19.50 -11.92
C GLY A 199 9.69 -18.22 -11.14
N LEU A 200 8.42 -17.86 -10.94
CA LEU A 200 8.00 -16.69 -10.15
C LEU A 200 7.85 -17.03 -8.66
N THR A 201 8.96 -17.39 -8.02
CA THR A 201 8.98 -17.82 -6.62
C THR A 201 8.77 -16.68 -5.62
N ASN A 202 9.18 -15.46 -5.97
CA ASN A 202 9.11 -14.28 -5.09
C ASN A 202 7.79 -13.50 -5.20
N THR A 203 6.98 -13.74 -6.24
CA THR A 203 5.67 -13.10 -6.39
C THR A 203 4.76 -13.52 -5.23
N LYS A 204 4.16 -12.52 -4.58
CA LYS A 204 3.26 -12.70 -3.45
C LYS A 204 1.87 -13.01 -3.96
N VAL A 205 1.21 -14.00 -3.36
CA VAL A 205 -0.18 -14.33 -3.66
C VAL A 205 -1.02 -13.92 -2.48
N THR A 206 -2.07 -13.14 -2.72
CA THR A 206 -2.96 -12.61 -1.68
C THR A 206 -4.40 -12.55 -2.18
N THR A 207 -5.33 -12.10 -1.35
CA THR A 207 -6.71 -11.81 -1.72
C THR A 207 -7.12 -10.44 -1.20
N SER A 208 -8.25 -9.93 -1.66
CA SER A 208 -8.78 -8.62 -1.31
C SER A 208 -9.89 -8.74 -0.25
N PHE A 209 -9.73 -7.98 0.84
CA PHE A 209 -10.69 -7.85 1.93
C PHE A 209 -11.31 -6.45 1.92
N PHE A 210 -12.64 -6.40 2.05
CA PHE A 210 -13.38 -5.15 2.25
C PHE A 210 -13.88 -5.04 3.69
N LEU A 211 -13.73 -3.84 4.28
CA LEU A 211 -14.01 -3.60 5.70
C LEU A 211 -15.47 -3.83 6.11
N ALA A 212 -16.42 -3.93 5.16
CA ALA A 212 -17.78 -4.36 5.46
C ALA A 212 -17.86 -5.78 6.07
N GLY A 213 -16.80 -6.59 5.97
CA GLY A 213 -16.70 -7.87 6.68
C GLY A 213 -16.39 -7.76 8.19
N LEU A 214 -16.23 -6.55 8.73
CA LEU A 214 -16.08 -6.33 10.16
C LEU A 214 -17.45 -6.23 10.85
N ALA A 215 -17.66 -7.03 11.89
CA ALA A 215 -18.82 -6.92 12.79
C ALA A 215 -18.72 -5.71 13.73
N SER A 216 -17.50 -5.30 14.08
CA SER A 216 -17.21 -4.11 14.87
C SER A 216 -15.91 -3.49 14.41
N SER A 217 -15.85 -2.16 14.46
CA SER A 217 -14.66 -1.36 14.12
C SER A 217 -14.47 -0.14 15.04
N TYR A 218 -15.35 0.04 16.05
CA TYR A 218 -15.26 1.16 16.99
C TYR A 218 -15.42 0.72 18.46
N PRO A 219 -14.50 1.12 19.36
CA PRO A 219 -13.20 1.72 19.03
C PRO A 219 -12.32 0.74 18.23
N PRO A 220 -11.19 1.17 17.62
CA PRO A 220 -10.38 0.29 16.77
C PRO A 220 -9.97 -1.05 17.42
N SER A 221 -9.67 -1.07 18.71
CA SER A 221 -9.38 -2.29 19.49
C SER A 221 -10.54 -3.29 19.55
N ALA A 222 -11.77 -2.81 19.37
CA ALA A 222 -12.97 -3.64 19.26
C ALA A 222 -13.13 -4.27 17.87
N GLY A 223 -12.27 -3.93 16.90
CA GLY A 223 -12.17 -4.53 15.57
C GLY A 223 -12.35 -6.04 15.60
N ALA A 224 -13.35 -6.56 14.90
CA ALA A 224 -13.65 -7.99 14.82
C ALA A 224 -14.32 -8.33 13.49
N PHE A 225 -13.93 -9.44 12.87
CA PHE A 225 -14.68 -10.00 11.73
C PHE A 225 -16.05 -10.49 12.19
N THR A 226 -17.03 -10.51 11.28
CA THR A 226 -18.23 -11.35 11.46
C THR A 226 -17.83 -12.82 11.56
N ASP A 227 -18.63 -13.67 12.20
CA ASP A 227 -18.30 -15.10 12.36
C ASP A 227 -18.00 -15.80 11.02
N GLU A 228 -18.82 -15.55 9.99
CA GLU A 228 -18.62 -16.12 8.64
C GLU A 228 -17.28 -15.69 8.01
N VAL A 229 -16.93 -14.41 8.13
CA VAL A 229 -15.64 -13.88 7.66
C VAL A 229 -14.49 -14.45 8.49
N ALA A 230 -14.67 -14.61 9.81
CA ALA A 230 -13.62 -15.13 10.69
C ALA A 230 -13.23 -16.57 10.32
N GLU A 231 -14.19 -17.40 9.89
CA GLU A 231 -13.93 -18.75 9.40
C GLU A 231 -13.05 -18.74 8.15
N VAL A 232 -13.42 -17.96 7.13
CA VAL A 232 -12.63 -17.81 5.90
C VAL A 232 -11.25 -17.20 6.19
N MET A 233 -11.20 -16.17 7.03
CA MET A 233 -9.97 -15.43 7.32
C MET A 233 -8.93 -16.27 8.07
N LYS A 234 -9.32 -17.26 8.87
CA LYS A 234 -8.36 -18.17 9.52
C LYS A 234 -7.52 -18.93 8.49
N ASP A 235 -8.17 -19.50 7.49
CA ASP A 235 -7.48 -20.27 6.44
C ASP A 235 -6.66 -19.35 5.51
N VAL A 236 -7.24 -18.20 5.14
CA VAL A 236 -6.54 -17.18 4.32
C VAL A 236 -5.28 -16.72 5.03
N THR A 237 -5.38 -16.33 6.30
CA THR A 237 -4.24 -15.78 7.06
C THR A 237 -3.17 -16.82 7.35
N ALA A 238 -3.55 -18.09 7.57
CA ALA A 238 -2.59 -19.18 7.70
C ALA A 238 -1.74 -19.34 6.42
N PHE A 239 -2.36 -19.29 5.24
CA PHE A 239 -1.65 -19.30 3.96
C PHE A 239 -0.73 -18.09 3.82
N LEU A 240 -1.22 -16.89 4.14
CA LEU A 240 -0.46 -15.65 4.02
C LEU A 240 0.81 -15.67 4.89
N LEU A 241 0.70 -16.09 6.16
CA LEU A 241 1.84 -16.22 7.07
C LEU A 241 2.88 -17.23 6.57
N GLN A 242 2.43 -18.38 6.06
CA GLN A 242 3.33 -19.42 5.53
C GLN A 242 4.12 -18.94 4.32
N ASN A 243 3.57 -18.01 3.55
CA ASN A 243 4.14 -17.52 2.29
C ASN A 243 4.72 -16.11 2.38
N ASP A 244 4.82 -15.54 3.59
CA ASP A 244 5.28 -14.16 3.82
C ASP A 244 4.54 -13.16 2.91
N ALA A 245 3.22 -13.30 2.81
CA ALA A 245 2.37 -12.48 1.95
C ALA A 245 1.47 -11.56 2.80
N PRO A 246 1.21 -10.32 2.35
CA PRO A 246 0.30 -9.43 3.05
C PRO A 246 -1.16 -9.80 2.74
N LEU A 247 -2.10 -9.37 3.59
CA LEU A 247 -3.51 -9.24 3.21
C LEU A 247 -3.71 -7.90 2.49
N MET A 248 -4.43 -7.90 1.37
CA MET A 248 -4.80 -6.64 0.70
C MET A 248 -6.15 -6.14 1.19
N ALA A 249 -6.20 -4.97 1.83
CA ALA A 249 -7.42 -4.39 2.39
C ALA A 249 -7.82 -3.11 1.66
N ASN A 250 -9.11 -2.95 1.36
CA ASN A 250 -9.66 -1.75 0.74
C ASN A 250 -10.20 -0.80 1.83
N VAL A 251 -9.55 0.35 2.03
CA VAL A 251 -9.79 1.25 3.16
C VAL A 251 -10.21 2.62 2.67
N TYR A 252 -11.48 2.98 2.86
CA TYR A 252 -12.05 4.25 2.39
C TYR A 252 -12.67 5.06 3.53
N PRO A 253 -11.92 5.98 4.17
CA PRO A 253 -12.46 6.95 5.13
C PRO A 253 -13.62 7.79 4.60
N TYR A 254 -13.71 7.97 3.29
CA TYR A 254 -14.84 8.63 2.63
C TYR A 254 -16.19 8.01 2.97
N PHE A 255 -16.34 6.67 2.91
CA PHE A 255 -17.67 6.04 3.05
C PHE A 255 -18.25 6.17 4.47
N PRO A 256 -17.51 5.87 5.56
CA PRO A 256 -18.01 6.12 6.90
C PRO A 256 -18.36 7.59 7.12
N TYR A 257 -17.50 8.53 6.69
CA TYR A 257 -17.79 9.96 6.79
C TYR A 257 -19.07 10.34 6.04
N ALA A 258 -19.23 9.92 4.78
CA ALA A 258 -20.40 10.23 3.97
C ALA A 258 -21.70 9.65 4.57
N SER A 259 -21.62 8.49 5.21
CA SER A 259 -22.77 7.84 5.87
C SER A 259 -23.16 8.46 7.21
N ASN A 260 -22.20 9.03 7.96
CA ASN A 260 -22.43 9.57 9.30
C ASN A 260 -21.60 10.86 9.56
N PRO A 261 -21.85 11.95 8.82
CA PRO A 261 -21.09 13.19 8.94
C PRO A 261 -21.37 13.96 10.25
N ALA A 262 -22.41 13.56 10.98
CA ALA A 262 -22.75 14.16 12.28
C ALA A 262 -21.72 13.76 13.36
N GLU A 263 -21.34 12.48 13.38
CA GLU A 263 -20.41 11.91 14.36
C GLU A 263 -18.96 11.89 13.85
N ILE A 264 -18.76 11.58 12.57
CA ILE A 264 -17.43 11.56 11.95
C ILE A 264 -17.16 12.94 11.37
N LYS A 265 -16.20 13.66 11.96
CA LYS A 265 -15.81 15.01 11.48
C LYS A 265 -14.98 14.91 10.19
N LEU A 266 -15.19 15.85 9.28
CA LEU A 266 -14.47 15.89 8.01
C LEU A 266 -12.94 15.96 8.23
N ASP A 267 -12.48 16.80 9.15
CA ASP A 267 -11.05 16.92 9.48
C ASP A 267 -10.43 15.59 9.94
N TYR A 268 -11.22 14.71 10.58
CA TYR A 268 -10.77 13.38 10.97
C TYR A 268 -10.62 12.44 9.77
N ALA A 269 -11.54 12.52 8.81
CA ALA A 269 -11.47 11.73 7.58
C ALA A 269 -10.38 12.24 6.61
N LEU A 270 -9.99 13.52 6.68
CA LEU A 270 -9.02 14.16 5.79
C LEU A 270 -7.59 14.28 6.38
N PHE A 271 -7.29 13.63 7.51
CA PHE A 271 -5.99 13.74 8.22
C PHE A 271 -5.66 15.19 8.67
N GLN A 272 -6.67 15.99 9.03
CA GLN A 272 -6.51 17.40 9.41
C GLN A 272 -6.78 17.69 10.88
N SER A 273 -7.28 16.72 11.65
CA SER A 273 -7.54 16.89 13.08
C SER A 273 -6.30 17.39 13.82
N LYS A 274 -6.49 18.37 14.71
CA LYS A 274 -5.42 18.87 15.59
C LYS A 274 -5.34 18.14 16.92
N VAL A 275 -6.39 17.43 17.27
CA VAL A 275 -6.52 16.61 18.47
C VAL A 275 -7.13 15.29 18.04
N ALA A 276 -6.68 14.18 18.62
CA ALA A 276 -7.25 12.86 18.36
C ALA A 276 -8.71 12.80 18.85
N PRO A 277 -9.72 12.68 17.95
CA PRO A 277 -11.11 12.54 18.37
C PRO A 277 -11.40 11.17 19.00
N VAL A 278 -10.56 10.16 18.72
CA VAL A 278 -10.71 8.82 19.28
C VAL A 278 -9.50 8.50 20.16
N THR A 279 -9.77 8.20 21.43
CA THR A 279 -8.80 7.63 22.37
C THR A 279 -9.28 6.24 22.75
N ASP A 280 -8.44 5.23 22.49
CA ASP A 280 -8.73 3.82 22.66
C ASP A 280 -7.65 3.18 23.54
N GLY A 281 -7.94 3.11 24.83
CA GLY A 281 -6.92 2.81 25.84
C GLY A 281 -5.79 3.84 25.81
N SER A 282 -4.57 3.39 25.51
CA SER A 282 -3.40 4.27 25.34
C SER A 282 -3.21 4.79 23.91
N LEU A 283 -3.94 4.25 22.94
CA LEU A 283 -3.83 4.62 21.53
C LEU A 283 -4.69 5.85 21.23
N LYS A 284 -4.16 6.73 20.38
CA LYS A 284 -4.83 7.97 19.96
C LYS A 284 -4.85 8.00 18.44
N TYR A 285 -6.03 8.19 17.88
CA TYR A 285 -6.22 8.26 16.44
C TYR A 285 -6.65 9.68 16.08
N ASP A 286 -5.79 10.40 15.35
CA ASP A 286 -6.06 11.75 14.83
C ASP A 286 -6.55 11.76 13.38
N ASN A 287 -6.53 10.60 12.72
CA ASN A 287 -7.10 10.37 11.41
C ASN A 287 -7.89 9.06 11.35
N LEU A 288 -8.92 9.02 10.50
CA LEU A 288 -9.84 7.89 10.38
C LEU A 288 -9.19 6.70 9.67
N PHE A 289 -8.24 6.95 8.76
CA PHE A 289 -7.50 5.90 8.05
C PHE A 289 -6.80 4.96 9.04
N ASP A 290 -6.01 5.49 9.96
CA ASP A 290 -5.30 4.70 10.98
C ASP A 290 -6.27 3.91 11.86
N ALA A 291 -7.39 4.52 12.26
CA ALA A 291 -8.40 3.84 13.05
C ALA A 291 -9.05 2.67 12.30
N MET A 292 -9.30 2.83 10.99
CA MET A 292 -9.83 1.77 10.14
C MET A 292 -8.80 0.65 9.91
N VAL A 293 -7.53 0.99 9.67
CA VAL A 293 -6.44 0.01 9.53
C VAL A 293 -6.24 -0.78 10.82
N ASP A 294 -6.22 -0.10 11.97
CA ASP A 294 -6.03 -0.76 13.27
C ASP A 294 -7.24 -1.57 13.74
N ALA A 295 -8.43 -1.26 13.23
CA ALA A 295 -9.60 -2.12 13.39
C ALA A 295 -9.41 -3.46 12.65
N VAL A 296 -8.81 -3.45 11.45
CA VAL A 296 -8.46 -4.69 10.74
C VAL A 296 -7.39 -5.46 11.49
N TYR A 297 -6.31 -4.80 11.94
CA TYR A 297 -5.28 -5.47 12.75
C TYR A 297 -5.86 -6.08 14.04
N SER A 298 -6.79 -5.40 14.69
CA SER A 298 -7.44 -5.91 15.89
C SER A 298 -8.36 -7.10 15.59
N ALA A 299 -9.04 -7.11 14.44
CA ALA A 299 -9.79 -8.28 13.97
C ALA A 299 -8.88 -9.49 13.67
N LEU A 300 -7.73 -9.25 13.03
CA LEU A 300 -6.71 -10.28 12.79
C LEU A 300 -6.16 -10.87 14.10
N GLU A 301 -5.86 -10.03 15.09
CA GLU A 301 -5.39 -10.50 16.40
C GLU A 301 -6.40 -11.42 17.10
N LYS A 302 -7.70 -11.18 16.95
CA LYS A 302 -8.76 -12.01 17.55
C LYS A 302 -8.92 -13.40 16.93
N ILE A 303 -8.32 -13.62 15.76
CA ILE A 303 -8.25 -14.93 15.12
C ILE A 303 -6.81 -15.48 15.11
N ASP A 304 -5.96 -15.01 16.02
CA ASP A 304 -4.55 -15.40 16.16
C ASP A 304 -3.68 -15.11 14.93
N ALA A 305 -4.10 -14.18 14.07
CA ALA A 305 -3.44 -13.78 12.83
C ALA A 305 -2.77 -12.39 12.90
N GLY A 306 -2.46 -11.90 14.11
CA GLY A 306 -1.95 -10.55 14.33
C GLY A 306 -0.62 -10.20 13.65
N ASN A 307 0.13 -11.21 13.19
CA ASN A 307 1.39 -11.06 12.47
C ASN A 307 1.24 -10.91 10.94
N VAL A 308 0.03 -11.05 10.40
CA VAL A 308 -0.21 -10.80 8.97
C VAL A 308 -0.03 -9.31 8.69
N SER A 309 0.84 -8.98 7.75
CA SER A 309 1.02 -7.61 7.26
C SER A 309 -0.14 -7.19 6.36
N LEU A 310 -0.38 -5.88 6.27
CA LEU A 310 -1.38 -5.32 5.35
C LEU A 310 -0.71 -4.59 4.19
N VAL A 311 -1.40 -4.60 3.06
CA VAL A 311 -1.25 -3.64 1.95
C VAL A 311 -2.61 -2.99 1.76
N ILE A 312 -2.67 -1.68 1.60
CA ILE A 312 -3.94 -1.00 1.31
C ILE A 312 -4.14 -1.02 -0.20
N GLY A 313 -5.00 -1.93 -0.67
CA GLY A 313 -5.23 -2.16 -2.09
C GLY A 313 -5.96 -1.01 -2.77
N GLU A 314 -6.71 -0.23 -2.01
CA GLU A 314 -7.58 0.82 -2.51
C GLU A 314 -7.88 1.82 -1.39
N THR A 315 -7.72 3.10 -1.70
CA THR A 315 -8.17 4.20 -0.86
C THR A 315 -8.25 5.49 -1.68
N GLY A 316 -9.12 6.42 -1.34
CA GLY A 316 -9.24 7.67 -2.09
C GLY A 316 -10.36 8.56 -1.59
N TRP A 317 -10.67 9.59 -2.36
CA TRP A 317 -11.81 10.48 -2.12
C TRP A 317 -12.38 11.02 -3.44
N PRO A 318 -13.69 10.97 -3.68
CA PRO A 318 -14.28 11.39 -4.95
C PRO A 318 -14.41 12.91 -5.05
N THR A 319 -14.27 13.43 -6.27
CA THR A 319 -14.32 14.87 -6.58
C THR A 319 -15.71 15.39 -6.92
N ALA A 320 -16.68 14.52 -7.16
CA ALA A 320 -18.07 14.86 -7.40
C ALA A 320 -18.99 13.67 -7.08
N GLY A 321 -20.31 13.88 -7.20
CA GLY A 321 -21.31 12.81 -7.10
C GLY A 321 -22.02 12.70 -5.75
N ASN A 322 -21.60 13.44 -4.72
CA ASN A 322 -22.28 13.50 -3.42
C ASN A 322 -22.19 14.90 -2.79
N GLY A 323 -22.85 15.87 -3.43
CA GLY A 323 -23.01 17.23 -2.91
C GLY A 323 -21.69 17.94 -2.58
N ALA A 324 -21.69 18.71 -1.49
CA ALA A 324 -20.55 19.55 -1.10
C ALA A 324 -19.35 18.76 -0.52
N ILE A 325 -19.53 17.49 -0.16
CA ILE A 325 -18.45 16.69 0.46
C ILE A 325 -17.52 16.05 -0.58
N THR A 326 -17.96 15.95 -1.82
CA THR A 326 -17.15 15.50 -2.97
C THR A 326 -16.80 16.70 -3.82
N ASN A 327 -15.57 17.18 -3.68
CA ASN A 327 -15.01 18.31 -4.41
C ASN A 327 -13.50 18.12 -4.56
N THR A 328 -12.87 18.92 -5.42
CA THR A 328 -11.43 18.83 -5.69
C THR A 328 -10.57 19.17 -4.48
N GLU A 329 -11.02 20.06 -3.60
CA GLU A 329 -10.30 20.50 -2.41
C GLU A 329 -10.18 19.35 -1.38
N ASN A 330 -11.28 18.66 -1.09
CA ASN A 330 -11.32 17.51 -0.20
C ASN A 330 -10.55 16.33 -0.77
N ALA A 331 -10.69 16.05 -2.07
CA ALA A 331 -9.95 14.96 -2.70
C ALA A 331 -8.45 15.20 -2.70
N LYS A 332 -8.02 16.43 -3.00
CA LYS A 332 -6.64 16.86 -2.87
C LYS A 332 -6.15 16.78 -1.43
N ALA A 333 -6.94 17.25 -0.46
CA ALA A 333 -6.59 17.20 0.95
C ALA A 333 -6.37 15.76 1.41
N TYR A 334 -7.30 14.86 1.11
CA TYR A 334 -7.21 13.45 1.45
C TYR A 334 -5.95 12.80 0.83
N ASN A 335 -5.82 12.83 -0.50
CA ASN A 335 -4.74 12.13 -1.19
C ASN A 335 -3.36 12.75 -0.88
N SER A 336 -3.24 14.07 -0.72
CA SER A 336 -1.95 14.68 -0.37
C SER A 336 -1.54 14.43 1.07
N ASN A 337 -2.49 14.34 2.01
CA ASN A 337 -2.18 14.02 3.39
C ASN A 337 -1.93 12.52 3.59
N LEU A 338 -2.62 11.66 2.85
CA LEU A 338 -2.32 10.23 2.78
C LEU A 338 -0.88 10.00 2.32
N ILE A 339 -0.45 10.61 1.21
CA ILE A 339 0.93 10.51 0.71
C ILE A 339 1.92 10.92 1.81
N LYS A 340 1.71 12.09 2.43
CA LYS A 340 2.59 12.57 3.52
C LYS A 340 2.61 11.62 4.72
N HIS A 341 1.46 11.08 5.10
CA HIS A 341 1.35 10.16 6.23
C HIS A 341 2.14 8.87 5.94
N VAL A 342 1.92 8.27 4.78
CA VAL A 342 2.62 7.06 4.33
C VAL A 342 4.13 7.32 4.22
N GLU A 343 4.54 8.38 3.50
CA GLU A 343 5.96 8.76 3.35
C GLU A 343 6.66 9.12 4.66
N SER A 344 5.92 9.50 5.71
CA SER A 344 6.51 9.77 7.02
C SER A 344 7.05 8.52 7.71
N GLY A 345 6.60 7.33 7.31
CA GLY A 345 6.98 6.05 7.91
C GLY A 345 6.49 5.88 9.36
N VAL A 346 5.58 6.71 9.84
CA VAL A 346 5.09 6.65 11.23
C VAL A 346 4.28 5.38 11.51
N GLY A 347 3.68 4.79 10.46
CA GLY A 347 2.75 3.67 10.58
C GLY A 347 1.45 4.10 11.26
N THR A 348 0.77 3.15 11.91
CA THR A 348 -0.46 3.41 12.68
C THR A 348 -0.16 3.42 14.19
N PRO A 349 -1.06 3.95 15.04
CA PRO A 349 -0.89 3.89 16.49
C PRO A 349 -0.65 2.47 17.04
N LYS A 350 -1.31 1.44 16.50
CA LYS A 350 -1.15 0.03 16.91
C LYS A 350 0.07 -0.65 16.27
N ARG A 351 0.53 -0.17 15.11
CA ARG A 351 1.69 -0.69 14.37
C ARG A 351 2.68 0.45 14.04
N PRO A 352 3.30 1.08 15.05
CA PRO A 352 4.21 2.20 14.82
C PRO A 352 5.47 1.76 14.08
N GLY A 353 5.89 2.55 13.09
CA GLY A 353 7.07 2.28 12.26
C GLY A 353 6.90 1.15 11.25
N GLN A 354 5.71 0.55 11.15
CA GLN A 354 5.42 -0.44 10.12
C GLN A 354 4.97 0.27 8.84
N ASN A 355 5.77 0.12 7.79
CA ASN A 355 5.45 0.65 6.47
C ASN A 355 4.38 -0.21 5.79
N ILE A 356 3.42 0.45 5.15
CA ILE A 356 2.29 -0.17 4.47
C ILE A 356 2.24 0.42 3.06
N ASP A 357 2.35 -0.42 2.03
CA ASP A 357 2.13 0.02 0.66
C ASP A 357 0.65 0.38 0.48
N VAL A 358 0.38 1.49 -0.22
CA VAL A 358 -0.96 2.04 -0.39
C VAL A 358 -1.22 2.39 -1.85
N PHE A 359 -2.34 1.91 -2.39
CA PHE A 359 -2.79 2.26 -3.74
C PHE A 359 -3.92 3.28 -3.69
N ILE A 360 -3.68 4.44 -4.31
CA ILE A 360 -4.69 5.48 -4.48
C ILE A 360 -5.65 5.08 -5.59
N PHE A 361 -6.93 5.05 -5.26
CA PHE A 361 -8.03 4.82 -6.18
C PHE A 361 -8.56 6.17 -6.69
N ALA A 362 -8.41 6.52 -7.97
CA ALA A 362 -7.76 5.77 -9.06
C ALA A 362 -7.07 6.70 -10.07
N MET A 363 -6.42 6.15 -11.09
CA MET A 363 -5.71 6.94 -12.10
C MET A 363 -6.64 7.89 -12.87
N PHE A 364 -7.83 7.43 -13.24
CA PHE A 364 -8.77 8.20 -14.06
C PHE A 364 -10.20 8.17 -13.51
N ASN A 365 -10.99 9.17 -13.88
CA ASN A 365 -12.44 9.10 -13.79
C ASN A 365 -12.97 8.03 -14.77
N GLU A 366 -13.84 7.15 -14.30
CA GLU A 366 -14.31 5.97 -15.02
C GLU A 366 -15.79 6.12 -15.42
N ASN A 367 -16.05 6.59 -16.65
CA ASN A 367 -17.40 6.99 -17.06
C ASN A 367 -18.39 5.83 -17.28
N LEU A 368 -17.94 4.57 -17.31
CA LEU A 368 -18.81 3.40 -17.39
C LEU A 368 -19.16 2.82 -16.00
N LYS A 369 -18.64 3.39 -14.91
CA LYS A 369 -19.12 3.07 -13.56
C LYS A 369 -20.50 3.65 -13.29
N ALA A 370 -21.13 3.19 -12.21
CA ALA A 370 -22.41 3.69 -11.74
C ALA A 370 -22.40 5.23 -11.60
N ALA A 371 -23.48 5.89 -12.02
CA ALA A 371 -23.55 7.35 -11.96
C ALA A 371 -23.44 7.85 -10.51
N GLY A 372 -22.69 8.94 -10.32
CA GLY A 372 -22.43 9.52 -9.00
C GLY A 372 -20.94 9.48 -8.64
N VAL A 373 -20.63 9.15 -7.40
CA VAL A 373 -19.24 9.19 -6.87
C VAL A 373 -18.29 8.26 -7.60
N GLU A 374 -18.79 7.11 -8.03
CA GLU A 374 -18.03 6.05 -8.71
C GLU A 374 -17.36 6.51 -10.02
N GLN A 375 -17.89 7.54 -10.67
CA GLN A 375 -17.29 8.11 -11.89
C GLN A 375 -16.21 9.17 -11.60
N ASN A 376 -15.93 9.52 -10.34
CA ASN A 376 -15.24 10.76 -9.96
C ASN A 376 -14.06 10.58 -8.99
N TRP A 377 -13.46 9.39 -8.94
CA TRP A 377 -12.31 9.06 -8.08
C TRP A 377 -10.93 9.38 -8.69
N GLY A 378 -10.89 9.79 -9.96
CA GLY A 378 -9.66 9.94 -10.73
C GLY A 378 -8.72 11.03 -10.24
N LEU A 379 -7.42 10.73 -10.25
CA LEU A 379 -6.34 11.73 -10.17
C LEU A 379 -6.23 12.56 -11.46
N PHE A 380 -6.55 11.95 -12.61
CA PHE A 380 -6.52 12.56 -13.92
C PHE A 380 -7.87 12.45 -14.63
N TYR A 381 -8.18 13.44 -15.46
CA TYR A 381 -9.19 13.28 -16.49
C TYR A 381 -8.68 12.35 -17.60
N PRO A 382 -9.57 11.74 -18.39
CA PRO A 382 -9.18 10.87 -19.51
C PRO A 382 -8.28 11.56 -20.56
N ASN A 383 -8.26 12.89 -20.63
CA ASN A 383 -7.34 13.66 -21.49
C ASN A 383 -5.92 13.81 -20.90
N THR A 384 -5.61 13.14 -19.77
CA THR A 384 -4.35 13.19 -19.00
C THR A 384 -4.06 14.51 -18.27
N THR A 385 -5.01 15.45 -18.23
CA THR A 385 -4.90 16.62 -17.33
C THR A 385 -5.22 16.22 -15.89
N ALA A 386 -4.46 16.74 -14.93
CA ALA A 386 -4.70 16.46 -13.52
C ALA A 386 -6.04 17.09 -13.08
N VAL A 387 -6.86 16.33 -12.34
CA VAL A 387 -8.11 16.84 -11.76
C VAL A 387 -7.79 17.86 -10.65
N TYR A 388 -6.71 17.63 -9.92
CA TYR A 388 -6.11 18.55 -8.96
C TYR A 388 -4.59 18.29 -8.89
N PRO A 389 -3.77 19.30 -8.56
CA PRO A 389 -2.32 19.13 -8.49
C PRO A 389 -1.94 18.28 -7.26
N LEU A 390 -1.48 17.06 -7.51
CA LEU A 390 -1.06 16.09 -6.49
C LEU A 390 0.38 15.59 -6.73
N LEU A 391 0.64 15.07 -7.93
CA LEU A 391 1.92 14.48 -8.32
C LEU A 391 2.70 15.44 -9.22
N GLN A 392 4.03 15.37 -9.17
CA GLN A 392 4.88 16.09 -10.11
C GLN A 392 5.02 15.26 -11.38
N CYS A 393 4.26 15.66 -12.39
CA CYS A 393 4.33 15.24 -13.78
C CYS A 393 4.53 16.52 -14.61
#